data_AF-A0A2B2FW16-F1
#
_entry.id   AF-A0A2B2FW16-F1
#
_cell.length_a   1.000
_cell.length_b   1.000
_cell.length_c   1.000
_cell.angle_alpha   90.00
_cell.angle_beta   90.00
_cell.angle_gamma   90.00
#
_symmetry.space_group_name_H-M   'P 1'
#
loop_
_entity.id
_entity.type
_entity.pdbx_description
1 polymer ?
#
loop_
_entity_poly.entity_id
_entity_poly.type
_entity_poly.pdbx_seq_one_letter_code
_entity_poly.pdbx_strand_id
1 'polypeptide(L)'
;MTKNWTPPLGQTPNYMNGGWNTHQTSRTADKVDHIADKASFAVDMINNALIGFDGIEKELMELSSASNPPQPETLRIMAHRIDTYQKQVQNGLFNLKKFMEDIDKATDNIQRNSDWKY
;
A
#
# COMPACT_ATOMS: atom_id res chain seq x y z
N MET A 1 -61.86 35.03 -17.10
CA MET A 1 -60.47 35.34 -17.55
C MET A 1 -59.52 34.37 -16.86
N THR A 2 -59.21 33.25 -17.51
CA THR A 2 -58.28 32.24 -17.02
C THR A 2 -56.86 32.67 -17.36
N LYS A 3 -56.03 32.96 -16.35
CA LYS A 3 -54.59 33.24 -16.57
C LYS A 3 -53.88 31.92 -16.86
N ASN A 4 -53.52 31.71 -18.12
CA ASN A 4 -52.53 30.72 -18.53
C ASN A 4 -51.19 31.08 -17.89
N TRP A 5 -50.68 30.20 -17.03
CA TRP A 5 -49.34 30.32 -16.48
C TRP A 5 -48.40 29.50 -17.35
N THR A 6 -47.44 30.18 -17.97
CA THR A 6 -46.34 29.56 -18.74
C THR A 6 -45.07 29.72 -17.93
N PRO A 7 -44.35 28.64 -17.56
CA PRO A 7 -43.07 28.76 -16.88
C PRO A 7 -42.04 29.43 -17.80
N PRO A 8 -41.11 30.24 -17.26
CA PRO A 8 -40.07 30.88 -18.05
C PRO A 8 -39.16 29.83 -18.67
N LEU A 9 -39.05 29.84 -19.99
CA LEU A 9 -38.06 29.06 -20.74
C LEU A 9 -36.68 29.64 -20.42
N GLY A 10 -35.88 28.92 -19.63
CA GLY A 10 -34.53 29.34 -19.31
C GLY A 10 -33.91 28.81 -18.02
N GLN A 11 -34.60 27.99 -17.24
CA GLN A 11 -33.95 27.28 -16.14
C GLN A 11 -33.32 25.99 -16.67
N THR A 12 -32.08 26.10 -17.14
CA THR A 12 -31.20 24.93 -17.17
C THR A 12 -31.12 24.37 -15.75
N PRO A 13 -31.37 23.07 -15.52
CA PRO A 13 -31.16 22.49 -14.21
C PRO A 13 -29.68 22.68 -13.90
N ASN A 14 -29.39 23.32 -12.78
CA ASN A 14 -28.03 23.60 -12.36
C ASN A 14 -27.37 22.29 -11.88
N TYR A 15 -27.02 21.41 -12.83
CA TYR A 15 -26.28 20.16 -12.62
C TYR A 15 -24.85 20.40 -12.09
N MET A 16 -24.45 21.66 -11.86
CA MET A 16 -23.14 22.06 -11.36
C MET A 16 -23.04 22.15 -9.83
N ASN A 17 -24.07 21.76 -9.05
CA ASN A 17 -24.07 21.92 -7.59
C ASN A 17 -23.91 20.60 -6.79
N GLY A 18 -23.21 19.60 -7.34
CA GLY A 18 -23.00 18.33 -6.61
C GLY A 18 -21.87 17.42 -7.08
N GLY A 19 -21.20 17.75 -8.20
CA GLY A 19 -20.19 16.86 -8.80
C GLY A 19 -18.73 17.20 -8.47
N TRP A 20 -18.40 18.46 -8.16
CA TRP A 20 -17.01 18.89 -8.06
C TRP A 20 -16.31 18.46 -6.75
N ASN A 21 -17.01 18.52 -5.61
CA ASN A 21 -16.47 18.06 -4.33
C ASN A 21 -16.36 16.53 -4.26
N THR A 22 -17.33 15.80 -4.83
CA THR A 22 -17.35 14.32 -4.86
C THR A 22 -16.28 13.74 -5.78
N HIS A 23 -15.99 14.37 -6.93
CA HIS A 23 -14.94 13.87 -7.84
C HIS A 23 -13.52 14.01 -7.29
N GLN A 24 -13.23 15.08 -6.54
CA GLN A 24 -11.91 15.25 -5.92
C GLN A 24 -11.72 14.31 -4.72
N THR A 25 -12.73 14.16 -3.87
CA THR A 25 -12.68 13.20 -2.75
C THR A 25 -12.59 11.75 -3.25
N SER A 26 -13.31 11.39 -4.33
CA SER A 26 -13.23 10.05 -4.95
C SER A 26 -11.83 9.76 -5.50
N ARG A 27 -11.26 10.66 -6.32
CA ARG A 27 -9.92 10.45 -6.90
C ARG A 27 -8.82 10.37 -5.85
N THR A 28 -9.04 10.99 -4.72
CA THR A 28 -8.14 10.97 -3.57
C THR A 28 -8.26 9.66 -2.80
N ALA A 29 -9.48 9.20 -2.52
CA ALA A 29 -9.73 7.90 -1.93
C ALA A 29 -9.11 6.78 -2.80
N ASP A 30 -9.30 6.85 -4.11
CA ASP A 30 -8.69 5.90 -5.07
C ASP A 30 -7.15 5.89 -4.99
N LYS A 31 -6.51 7.04 -4.73
CA LYS A 31 -5.05 7.14 -4.56
C LYS A 31 -4.60 6.53 -3.23
N VAL A 32 -5.33 6.80 -2.15
CA VAL A 32 -5.03 6.23 -0.83
C VAL A 32 -5.19 4.71 -0.88
N ASP A 33 -6.27 4.21 -1.48
CA ASP A 33 -6.52 2.77 -1.66
C ASP A 33 -5.39 2.12 -2.48
N HIS A 34 -4.99 2.72 -3.60
CA HIS A 34 -3.89 2.19 -4.40
C HIS A 34 -2.55 2.18 -3.63
N ILE A 35 -2.30 3.14 -2.74
CA ILE A 35 -1.08 3.12 -1.92
C ILE A 35 -1.21 2.09 -0.79
N ALA A 36 -2.41 1.91 -0.21
CA ALA A 36 -2.68 0.87 0.76
C ALA A 36 -2.45 -0.53 0.19
N ASP A 37 -2.88 -0.79 -1.06
CA ASP A 37 -2.61 -2.05 -1.77
C ASP A 37 -1.09 -2.30 -1.92
N LYS A 38 -0.33 -1.26 -2.25
CA LYS A 38 1.14 -1.36 -2.36
C LYS A 38 1.80 -1.60 -1.01
N ALA A 39 1.29 -0.96 0.06
CA ALA A 39 1.76 -1.20 1.42
C ALA A 39 1.46 -2.63 1.86
N SER A 40 0.27 -3.16 1.55
CA SER A 40 -0.09 -4.56 1.80
C SER A 40 0.88 -5.50 1.09
N PHE A 41 1.18 -5.26 -0.19
CA PHE A 41 2.17 -6.05 -0.92
C PHE A 41 3.56 -6.02 -0.27
N ALA A 42 4.01 -4.87 0.21
CA ALA A 42 5.29 -4.76 0.91
C ALA A 42 5.29 -5.50 2.26
N VAL A 43 4.17 -5.52 2.98
CA VAL A 43 3.98 -6.37 4.18
C VAL A 43 4.03 -7.84 3.81
N ASP A 44 3.39 -8.26 2.73
CA ASP A 44 3.41 -9.65 2.26
C ASP A 44 4.83 -10.10 1.88
N MET A 45 5.62 -9.23 1.27
CA MET A 45 7.05 -9.50 1.02
C MET A 45 7.82 -9.77 2.32
N ILE A 46 7.58 -8.98 3.37
CA ILE A 46 8.23 -9.17 4.67
C ILE A 46 7.77 -10.49 5.30
N ASN A 47 6.47 -10.76 5.31
CA ASN A 47 5.91 -12.00 5.86
C ASN A 47 6.47 -13.25 5.17
N ASN A 48 6.57 -13.22 3.84
CA ASN A 48 7.16 -14.33 3.08
C ASN A 48 8.63 -14.55 3.41
N ALA A 49 9.40 -13.48 3.62
CA ALA A 49 10.78 -13.59 4.05
C ALA A 49 10.92 -14.17 5.47
N LEU A 50 10.01 -13.82 6.38
CA LEU A 50 9.95 -14.38 7.74
C LEU A 50 9.63 -15.89 7.73
N ILE A 51 8.71 -16.34 6.88
CA ILE A 51 8.46 -17.77 6.66
C ILE A 51 9.72 -18.46 6.13
N GLY A 52 10.46 -17.80 5.25
CA GLY A 52 11.76 -18.29 4.76
C GLY A 52 12.77 -18.51 5.88
N PHE A 53 12.86 -17.58 6.84
CA PHE A 53 13.72 -17.72 8.01
C PHE A 53 13.31 -18.88 8.93
N ASP A 54 12.01 -19.07 9.20
CA ASP A 54 11.51 -20.23 9.96
C ASP A 54 11.86 -21.57 9.28
N GLY A 55 11.82 -21.62 7.95
CA GLY A 55 12.31 -22.77 7.20
C GLY A 55 13.80 -23.08 7.46
N ILE A 56 14.65 -22.06 7.47
CA ILE A 56 16.08 -22.21 7.78
C ILE A 56 16.29 -22.61 9.25
N GLU A 57 15.51 -22.06 10.17
CA GLU A 57 15.57 -22.43 11.58
C GLU A 57 15.30 -23.93 11.77
N LYS A 58 14.26 -24.47 11.13
CA LYS A 58 13.95 -25.91 11.18
C LYS A 58 15.09 -26.76 10.63
N GLU A 59 15.65 -26.37 9.49
CA GLU A 59 16.82 -27.06 8.92
C GLU A 59 18.03 -27.03 9.86
N LEU A 60 18.29 -25.89 10.51
CA LEU A 60 19.37 -25.78 11.50
C LEU A 60 19.12 -26.67 12.73
N MET A 61 17.88 -26.75 13.20
CA MET A 61 17.50 -27.63 14.30
C MET A 61 17.74 -29.10 13.93
N GLU A 62 17.34 -29.52 12.74
CA GLU A 62 17.60 -30.87 12.23
C GLU A 62 19.11 -31.16 12.15
N LEU A 63 19.89 -30.25 11.56
CA LEU A 63 21.34 -30.39 11.44
C LEU A 63 22.05 -30.40 12.79
N SER A 64 21.53 -29.67 13.79
CA SER A 64 22.09 -29.67 15.14
C SER A 64 21.91 -31.01 15.86
N SER A 65 20.86 -31.76 15.51
CA SER A 65 20.56 -33.08 16.05
C SER A 65 21.21 -34.23 15.26
N ALA A 66 21.85 -33.93 14.12
CA ALA A 66 22.44 -34.93 13.27
C ALA A 66 23.70 -35.55 13.89
N SER A 67 23.87 -36.85 13.73
CA SER A 67 25.01 -37.61 14.29
C SER A 67 26.36 -37.21 13.71
N ASN A 68 26.37 -36.60 12.52
CA ASN A 68 27.56 -36.12 11.85
C ASN A 68 27.42 -34.63 11.57
N PRO A 69 28.52 -33.86 11.66
CA PRO A 69 28.47 -32.43 11.38
C PRO A 69 28.05 -32.15 9.92
N PRO A 70 27.31 -31.05 9.66
CA PRO A 70 26.93 -30.66 8.32
C PRO A 70 28.17 -30.39 7.45
N GLN A 71 28.05 -30.69 6.16
CA GLN A 71 29.08 -30.33 5.20
C GLN A 71 29.17 -28.79 5.08
N PRO A 72 30.37 -28.22 4.87
CA PRO A 72 30.53 -26.78 4.73
C PRO A 72 29.65 -26.17 3.62
N GLU A 73 29.38 -26.93 2.56
CA GLU A 73 28.52 -26.48 1.47
C GLU A 73 27.07 -26.26 1.91
N THR A 74 26.55 -27.12 2.79
CA THR A 74 25.21 -26.96 3.38
C THR A 74 25.11 -25.65 4.17
N LEU A 75 26.15 -25.31 4.94
CA LEU A 75 26.20 -24.06 5.69
C LEU A 75 26.24 -22.83 4.76
N ARG A 76 26.98 -22.91 3.64
CA ARG A 76 27.01 -21.82 2.65
C ARG A 76 25.66 -21.61 1.97
N ILE A 77 24.97 -22.69 1.60
CA ILE A 77 23.64 -22.60 0.99
C ILE A 77 22.65 -21.93 1.96
N MET A 78 22.67 -22.32 3.24
CA MET A 78 21.86 -21.65 4.26
C MET A 78 22.22 -20.18 4.40
N ALA A 79 23.51 -19.83 4.45
CA ALA A 79 23.95 -18.44 4.53
C ALA A 79 23.46 -17.58 3.33
N HIS A 80 23.49 -18.13 2.11
CA HIS A 80 22.96 -17.44 0.92
C HIS A 80 21.44 -17.23 0.98
N ARG A 81 20.70 -18.21 1.53
CA ARG A 81 19.25 -18.06 1.76
C ARG A 81 18.95 -17.02 2.83
N ILE A 82 19.71 -17.01 3.93
CA ILE A 82 19.62 -15.96 4.97
C ILE A 82 19.82 -14.58 4.35
N ASP A 83 20.89 -14.38 3.57
CA ASP A 83 21.15 -13.10 2.88
C ASP A 83 20.01 -12.70 1.93
N THR A 84 19.44 -13.67 1.21
CA THR A 84 18.31 -13.44 0.31
C THR A 84 17.07 -12.96 1.08
N TYR A 85 16.68 -13.65 2.15
CA TYR A 85 15.52 -13.25 2.95
C TYR A 85 15.78 -11.93 3.68
N GLN A 86 17.01 -11.67 4.13
CA GLN A 86 17.38 -10.38 4.72
C GLN A 86 17.21 -9.24 3.73
N LYS A 87 17.64 -9.40 2.47
CA LYS A 87 17.42 -8.42 1.40
C LYS A 87 15.94 -8.24 1.09
N GLN A 88 15.13 -9.30 1.12
CA GLN A 88 13.68 -9.19 0.94
C GLN A 88 13.02 -8.37 2.06
N VAL A 89 13.39 -8.61 3.33
CA VAL A 89 12.91 -7.80 4.46
C VAL A 89 13.33 -6.33 4.30
N GLN A 90 14.60 -6.07 3.98
CA GLN A 90 15.11 -4.71 3.78
C GLN A 90 14.36 -3.98 2.65
N ASN A 91 14.14 -4.65 1.52
CA ASN A 91 13.38 -4.09 0.40
C ASN A 91 11.92 -3.83 0.76
N GLY A 92 11.27 -4.77 1.47
CA GLY A 92 9.91 -4.60 1.96
C GLY A 92 9.77 -3.40 2.89
N LEU A 93 10.69 -3.26 3.86
CA LEU A 93 10.72 -2.13 4.80
C LEU A 93 10.99 -0.80 4.08
N PHE A 94 11.92 -0.77 3.13
CA PHE A 94 12.20 0.41 2.32
C PHE A 94 10.97 0.85 1.53
N ASN A 95 10.29 -0.10 0.88
CA ASN A 95 9.08 0.17 0.12
C ASN A 95 7.94 0.64 1.02
N LEU A 96 7.75 0.03 2.19
CA LEU A 96 6.77 0.49 3.19
C LEU A 96 7.00 1.94 3.58
N LYS A 97 8.23 2.30 3.93
CA LYS A 97 8.58 3.68 4.28
C LYS A 97 8.25 4.64 3.13
N LYS A 98 8.62 4.28 1.90
CA LYS A 98 8.31 5.08 0.71
C LYS A 98 6.80 5.25 0.50
N PHE A 99 6.02 4.17 0.67
CA PHE A 99 4.57 4.24 0.55
C PHE A 99 3.94 5.09 1.65
N MET A 100 4.45 5.05 2.88
CA MET A 100 4.02 5.96 3.94
C MET A 100 4.30 7.43 3.60
N GLU A 101 5.47 7.75 3.05
CA GLU A 101 5.78 9.11 2.56
C GLU A 101 4.87 9.54 1.40
N ASP A 102 4.49 8.60 0.52
CA ASP A 102 3.55 8.87 -0.57
C ASP A 102 2.11 9.09 -0.05
N ILE A 103 1.68 8.38 1.00
CA ILE A 103 0.40 8.62 1.70
C ILE A 103 0.39 10.01 2.30
N ASP A 104 1.47 10.39 2.99
CA ASP A 104 1.60 11.69 3.66
C ASP A 104 1.48 12.84 2.65
N LYS A 105 2.25 12.77 1.55
CA LYS A 105 2.14 13.74 0.44
C LYS A 105 0.77 13.74 -0.23
N ALA A 106 0.17 12.57 -0.43
CA ALA A 106 -1.17 12.48 -0.99
C ALA A 106 -2.18 13.18 -0.07
N THR A 107 -2.05 12.97 1.24
CA THR A 107 -2.91 13.55 2.28
C THR A 107 -2.75 15.06 2.40
N ASP A 108 -1.51 15.57 2.43
CA ASP A 108 -1.20 17.00 2.42
C ASP A 108 -1.81 17.74 1.23
N ASN A 109 -1.77 17.12 0.05
CA ASN A 109 -2.38 17.69 -1.15
C ASN A 109 -3.92 17.77 -1.06
N ILE A 110 -4.56 16.94 -0.23
CA ILE A 110 -6.00 17.03 0.08
C ILE A 110 -6.22 18.22 1.01
N GLN A 111 -5.46 18.30 2.10
CA GLN A 111 -5.63 19.32 3.14
C GLN A 111 -5.38 20.73 2.61
N ARG A 112 -4.32 20.93 1.81
CA ARG A 112 -4.06 22.21 1.12
C ARG A 112 -5.17 22.60 0.14
N ASN A 113 -5.82 21.61 -0.48
CA ASN A 113 -7.00 21.83 -1.33
C ASN A 113 -8.31 21.96 -0.53
N SER A 114 -8.32 21.85 0.80
CA SER A 114 -9.46 22.23 1.63
C SER A 114 -9.30 23.63 2.24
N ASP A 115 -8.07 24.11 2.43
CA ASP A 115 -7.79 25.38 3.10
C ASP A 115 -8.07 26.64 2.26
N TRP A 116 -8.23 26.54 0.93
CA TRP A 116 -8.65 27.67 0.08
C TRP A 116 -10.15 28.00 0.15
N LYS A 117 -10.91 27.31 1.02
CA LYS A 117 -12.36 27.48 1.22
C LYS A 117 -12.75 28.19 2.52
N TYR A 118 -11.86 29.02 3.09
CA TYR A 118 -12.22 30.01 4.11
C TYR A 118 -11.74 31.40 3.70
#